data_AF-K1TM74-F1
#
_entry.id   AF-K1TM74-F1
#
_cell.length_a   1.000
_cell.length_b   1.000
_cell.length_c   1.000
_cell.angle_alpha   90.00
_cell.angle_beta   90.00
_cell.angle_gamma   90.00
#
_symmetry.space_group_name_H-M   'P 1'
#
loop_
_entity.id
_entity.type
_entity.pdbx_description
1 polymer ?
#
loop_
_entity_poly.entity_id
_entity_poly.type
_entity_poly.pdbx_seq_one_letter_code
_entity_poly.pdbx_strand_id
1 'polypeptide(L)'
;MAEGDTILENAAKEPHIVDVANFLNSMGANIKGAGTDVIRIKGVKRLHGCTYSIIPDQIEAGTFMMAAAATHGDVVIQDIIPKHMESISAKLIEMGCRIEEGDDSLRVIAEGCTLRSTNVKT
;
A
#
# COMPACT_ATOMS: atom_id res chain seq x y z
N MET A 1 11.33 -26.09 -7.61
CA MET A 1 11.79 -24.78 -7.08
C MET A 1 13.28 -24.67 -7.34
N ALA A 2 13.82 -23.46 -7.52
CA ALA A 2 15.25 -23.28 -7.78
C ALA A 2 16.11 -23.78 -6.62
N GLU A 3 17.30 -24.31 -6.92
CA GLU A 3 18.29 -24.69 -5.91
C GLU A 3 19.25 -23.53 -5.65
N GLY A 4 19.53 -23.23 -4.39
CA GLY A 4 20.45 -22.17 -3.98
C GLY A 4 19.77 -20.85 -3.61
N ASP A 5 20.55 -19.77 -3.68
CA ASP A 5 20.13 -18.42 -3.30
C ASP A 5 19.94 -17.54 -4.54
N THR A 6 18.85 -16.78 -4.58
CA THR A 6 18.57 -15.75 -5.57
C THR A 6 18.55 -14.40 -4.89
N ILE A 7 19.21 -13.41 -5.49
CA ILE A 7 19.25 -12.03 -5.01
C ILE A 7 18.69 -11.15 -6.12
N LEU A 8 17.63 -10.41 -5.80
CA LEU A 8 17.06 -9.38 -6.66
C LEU A 8 17.55 -8.03 -6.14
N GLU A 9 18.27 -7.30 -6.98
CA GLU A 9 18.75 -5.94 -6.71
C GLU A 9 17.90 -4.93 -7.47
N ASN A 10 17.77 -3.71 -6.93
CA ASN A 10 16.86 -2.68 -7.43
C ASN A 10 15.41 -3.19 -7.53
N ALA A 11 15.00 -3.93 -6.49
CA ALA A 11 13.66 -4.52 -6.42
C ALA A 11 12.60 -3.45 -6.15
N ALA A 12 11.41 -3.70 -6.70
CA ALA A 12 10.24 -2.86 -6.49
C ALA A 12 9.75 -2.98 -5.02
N LYS A 13 9.29 -1.86 -4.43
CA LYS A 13 9.05 -1.70 -2.98
C LYS A 13 7.57 -1.61 -2.61
N GLU A 14 6.69 -1.79 -3.58
CA GLU A 14 5.26 -1.57 -3.45
C GLU A 14 4.64 -2.60 -2.49
N PRO A 15 3.55 -2.24 -1.79
CA PRO A 15 2.88 -3.13 -0.85
C PRO A 15 2.50 -4.50 -1.43
N HIS A 16 2.11 -4.56 -2.70
CA HIS A 16 1.78 -5.83 -3.37
C HIS A 16 2.98 -6.77 -3.53
N ILE A 17 4.22 -6.25 -3.61
CA ILE A 17 5.44 -7.07 -3.63
C ILE A 17 5.66 -7.70 -2.25
N VAL A 18 5.45 -6.91 -1.20
CA VAL A 18 5.50 -7.36 0.19
C VAL A 18 4.45 -8.43 0.45
N ASP A 19 3.22 -8.23 -0.05
CA ASP A 19 2.10 -9.15 0.12
C ASP A 19 2.37 -10.52 -0.51
N VAL A 20 2.87 -10.55 -1.75
CA VAL A 20 3.24 -11.80 -2.42
C VAL A 20 4.37 -12.52 -1.68
N ALA A 21 5.37 -11.78 -1.19
CA ALA A 21 6.45 -12.37 -0.40
C ALA A 21 5.94 -12.98 0.91
N ASN A 22 5.03 -12.30 1.60
CA ASN A 22 4.40 -12.79 2.82
C ASN A 22 3.52 -14.02 2.56
N PHE A 23 2.73 -14.00 1.48
CA PHE A 23 1.95 -15.14 1.02
C PHE A 23 2.84 -16.36 0.77
N LEU A 24 3.90 -16.21 -0.04
CA LEU A 24 4.83 -17.31 -0.33
C LEU A 24 5.56 -17.81 0.92
N ASN A 25 5.95 -16.91 1.83
CA ASN A 25 6.54 -17.28 3.12
C ASN A 25 5.55 -18.07 3.99
N SER A 26 4.26 -17.71 3.98
CA SER A 26 3.21 -18.47 4.67
C SER A 26 3.00 -19.88 4.11
N MET A 27 3.41 -20.12 2.86
CA MET A 27 3.46 -21.43 2.20
C MET A 27 4.78 -22.19 2.45
N GLY A 28 5.71 -21.62 3.22
CA GLY A 28 7.02 -22.21 3.53
C GLY A 28 8.18 -21.77 2.64
N ALA A 29 8.03 -20.69 1.86
CA ALA A 29 9.15 -20.06 1.18
C ALA A 29 10.11 -19.39 2.18
N ASN A 30 11.30 -19.00 1.70
CA ASN A 30 12.27 -18.24 2.47
C ASN A 30 12.67 -16.98 1.70
N ILE A 31 11.84 -15.96 1.82
CA ILE A 31 11.99 -14.66 1.15
C ILE A 31 12.21 -13.60 2.22
N LYS A 32 13.28 -12.81 2.07
CA LYS A 32 13.64 -11.71 2.98
C LYS A 32 13.91 -10.44 2.20
N GLY A 33 13.68 -9.29 2.84
CA GLY A 33 13.95 -7.98 2.24
C GLY A 33 12.87 -7.46 1.29
N ALA A 34 11.69 -8.09 1.24
CA ALA A 34 10.55 -7.53 0.51
C ALA A 34 10.17 -6.16 1.08
N GLY A 35 9.92 -5.18 0.20
CA GLY A 35 9.73 -3.78 0.60
C GLY A 35 11.05 -2.98 0.70
N THR A 36 12.19 -3.59 0.37
CA THR A 36 13.51 -2.93 0.29
C THR A 36 14.09 -3.06 -1.12
N ASP A 37 15.19 -2.36 -1.39
CA ASP A 37 15.92 -2.43 -2.68
C ASP A 37 16.48 -3.82 -3.01
N VAL A 38 16.62 -4.70 -2.01
CA VAL A 38 17.26 -6.01 -2.18
C VAL A 38 16.39 -7.11 -1.58
N ILE A 39 15.90 -8.02 -2.44
CA ILE A 39 15.14 -9.21 -2.02
C ILE A 39 16.04 -10.43 -2.13
N ARG A 40 16.13 -11.21 -1.06
CA ARG A 40 16.90 -12.46 -1.00
C ARG A 40 15.96 -13.63 -0.86
N ILE A 41 16.09 -14.61 -1.75
CA ILE A 41 15.23 -15.79 -1.82
C ILE A 41 16.12 -17.02 -1.71
N LYS A 42 15.87 -17.86 -0.71
CA LYS A 42 16.52 -19.16 -0.60
C LYS A 42 15.57 -20.25 -1.08
N GLY A 43 16.00 -21.03 -2.06
CA GLY A 43 15.25 -22.15 -2.60
C GLY A 43 14.88 -23.18 -1.52
N VAL A 44 13.62 -23.61 -1.52
CA VAL A 44 13.10 -24.67 -0.63
C VAL A 44 12.63 -25.87 -1.46
N LYS A 45 12.56 -27.05 -0.84
CA LYS A 45 12.22 -28.29 -1.56
C LYS A 45 10.75 -28.34 -2.01
N ARG A 46 9.85 -27.79 -1.19
CA ARG A 46 8.40 -27.78 -1.42
C ARG A 46 7.75 -26.61 -0.69
N LEU A 47 6.65 -26.14 -1.22
CA LEU A 47 5.68 -25.30 -0.53
C LEU A 47 4.52 -26.17 -0.02
N HIS A 48 3.72 -25.62 0.88
CA HIS A 48 2.47 -26.22 1.34
C HIS A 48 1.28 -25.28 1.09
N GLY A 49 0.07 -25.82 1.14
CA GLY A 49 -1.14 -25.00 1.12
C GLY A 49 -1.22 -24.10 2.36
N CYS A 50 -1.85 -22.94 2.20
CA CYS A 50 -2.18 -22.05 3.30
C CYS A 50 -3.51 -21.32 3.00
N THR A 51 -4.05 -20.67 4.01
CA THR A 51 -5.09 -19.64 3.86
C THR A 51 -4.42 -18.30 4.10
N TYR A 52 -4.66 -17.34 3.21
CA TYR A 52 -4.02 -16.03 3.27
C TYR A 52 -5.04 -14.95 2.89
N SER A 53 -5.05 -13.87 3.67
CA SER A 53 -5.91 -12.70 3.40
C SER A 53 -5.11 -11.69 2.60
N ILE A 54 -5.68 -11.22 1.50
CA ILE A 54 -5.06 -10.24 0.59
C ILE A 54 -5.10 -8.86 1.24
N ILE A 55 -4.08 -8.04 1.01
CA ILE A 55 -4.09 -6.63 1.43
C ILE A 55 -5.19 -5.83 0.71
N PRO A 56 -5.70 -4.75 1.32
CA PRO A 56 -6.62 -3.83 0.65
C PRO A 56 -6.07 -3.19 -0.62
N ASP A 57 -6.96 -2.79 -1.53
CA ASP A 57 -6.60 -2.10 -2.77
C ASP A 57 -6.33 -0.60 -2.53
N GLN A 58 -5.05 -0.24 -2.58
CA GLN A 58 -4.59 1.15 -2.42
C GLN A 58 -5.05 2.10 -3.55
N ILE A 59 -5.29 1.58 -4.76
CA ILE A 59 -5.71 2.38 -5.92
C ILE A 59 -7.20 2.69 -5.82
N GLU A 60 -8.00 1.71 -5.40
CA GLU A 60 -9.42 1.92 -5.09
C GLU A 60 -9.58 2.94 -3.96
N ALA A 61 -8.89 2.73 -2.84
CA ALA A 61 -8.91 3.67 -1.70
C ALA A 61 -8.51 5.09 -2.15
N GLY A 62 -7.42 5.22 -2.90
CA GLY A 62 -6.96 6.51 -3.43
C GLY A 62 -7.97 7.17 -4.34
N THR A 63 -8.71 6.39 -5.14
CA THR A 63 -9.77 6.89 -6.02
C THR A 63 -10.91 7.50 -5.21
N PHE A 64 -11.34 6.83 -4.13
CA PHE A 64 -12.36 7.37 -3.23
C PHE A 64 -11.87 8.60 -2.46
N MET A 65 -10.60 8.64 -2.05
CA MET A 65 -10.02 9.84 -1.41
C MET A 65 -10.10 11.05 -2.35
N MET A 66 -9.73 10.88 -3.62
CA MET A 66 -9.82 11.94 -4.62
C MET A 66 -11.26 12.33 -4.92
N ALA A 67 -12.19 11.37 -4.96
CA ALA A 67 -13.61 11.62 -5.17
C ALA A 67 -14.20 12.46 -4.02
N ALA A 68 -13.85 12.13 -2.76
CA ALA A 68 -14.27 12.91 -1.60
C ALA A 68 -13.75 14.36 -1.67
N ALA A 69 -12.48 14.54 -2.05
CA ALA A 69 -11.91 15.87 -2.25
C ALA A 69 -12.61 16.64 -3.37
N ALA A 70 -12.76 16.03 -4.56
CA ALA A 70 -13.36 16.67 -5.73
C ALA A 70 -14.82 17.09 -5.52
N THR A 71 -15.56 16.32 -4.73
CA THR A 71 -16.97 16.58 -4.40
C THR A 71 -17.16 17.47 -3.17
N HIS A 72 -16.07 17.95 -2.55
CA HIS A 72 -16.09 18.71 -1.28
C HIS A 72 -16.84 17.97 -0.16
N GLY A 73 -16.70 16.64 -0.13
CA GLY A 73 -17.37 15.78 0.84
C GLY A 73 -16.60 15.58 2.13
N ASP A 74 -17.21 14.78 3.00
CA ASP A 74 -16.64 14.24 4.22
C ASP A 74 -16.90 12.72 4.23
N VAL A 75 -15.86 11.94 3.94
CA VAL A 75 -15.98 10.50 3.66
C VAL A 75 -14.97 9.71 4.48
N VAL A 76 -15.46 8.67 5.15
CA VAL A 76 -14.61 7.65 5.81
C VAL A 76 -14.44 6.48 4.86
N ILE A 77 -13.20 6.12 4.58
CA ILE A 77 -12.81 4.95 3.79
C ILE A 77 -12.32 3.90 4.78
N GLN A 78 -12.96 2.73 4.77
CA GLN A 78 -12.69 1.61 5.67
C GLN A 78 -11.88 0.52 4.96
N ASP A 79 -11.37 -0.43 5.74
CA ASP A 79 -10.59 -1.56 5.26
C ASP A 79 -9.37 -1.13 4.46
N ILE A 80 -8.60 -0.17 4.99
CA ILE A 80 -7.34 0.27 4.37
C ILE A 80 -6.18 0.23 5.36
N ILE A 81 -4.96 0.36 4.82
CA ILE A 81 -3.75 0.52 5.61
C ILE A 81 -3.28 1.97 5.41
N PRO A 82 -3.47 2.89 6.38
CA PRO A 82 -3.14 4.32 6.22
C PRO A 82 -1.70 4.57 5.73
N LYS A 83 -0.75 3.74 6.17
CA LYS A 83 0.65 3.78 5.74
C LYS A 83 0.83 3.63 4.22
N HIS A 84 -0.03 2.87 3.55
CA HIS A 84 0.03 2.74 2.09
C HIS A 84 -0.50 3.98 1.36
N MET A 85 -1.23 4.85 2.06
CA MET A 85 -1.87 6.05 1.52
C MET A 85 -1.09 7.34 1.78
N GLU A 86 0.02 7.31 2.52
CA GLU A 86 0.82 8.48 2.93
C GLU A 86 1.08 9.48 1.79
N SER A 87 1.45 8.99 0.61
CA SER A 87 1.75 9.85 -0.56
C SER A 87 0.52 10.62 -1.04
N ILE A 88 -0.64 9.95 -1.10
CA ILE A 88 -1.90 10.56 -1.52
C ILE A 88 -2.42 11.50 -0.44
N SER A 89 -2.38 11.07 0.83
CA SER A 89 -2.75 11.90 1.99
C SER A 89 -1.96 13.20 2.02
N ALA A 90 -0.63 13.12 1.84
CA ALA A 90 0.23 14.30 1.83
C ALA A 90 -0.17 15.31 0.74
N LYS A 91 -0.53 14.81 -0.46
CA LYS A 91 -0.97 15.69 -1.57
C LYS A 91 -2.33 16.31 -1.33
N LEU A 92 -3.28 15.55 -0.78
CA LEU A 92 -4.60 16.10 -0.44
C LEU A 92 -4.52 17.15 0.67
N ILE A 93 -3.64 16.94 1.66
CA ILE A 93 -3.33 17.94 2.70
C ILE A 93 -2.71 19.19 2.07
N GLU A 94 -1.76 19.04 1.15
CA GLU A 94 -1.15 20.17 0.42
C GLU A 94 -2.19 20.96 -0.40
N MET A 95 -3.18 20.26 -0.98
CA MET A 95 -4.29 20.88 -1.69
C MET A 95 -5.27 21.59 -0.75
N GLY A 96 -5.25 21.30 0.56
CA GLY A 96 -6.08 21.96 1.58
C GLY A 96 -7.17 21.08 2.19
N CYS A 97 -7.22 19.77 1.88
CA CYS A 97 -8.09 18.83 2.59
C CYS A 97 -7.59 18.58 4.01
N ARG A 98 -8.48 18.14 4.90
CA ARG A 98 -8.08 17.55 6.19
C ARG A 98 -8.20 16.04 6.08
N ILE A 99 -7.20 15.35 6.63
CA ILE A 99 -7.13 13.90 6.65
C ILE A 99 -7.04 13.47 8.12
N GLU A 100 -7.91 12.56 8.54
CA GLU A 100 -7.85 11.92 9.85
C GLU A 100 -7.57 10.42 9.65
N GLU A 101 -6.48 9.93 10.24
CA GLU A 101 -6.09 8.52 10.16
C GLU A 101 -6.63 7.75 11.37
N GLY A 102 -7.29 6.63 11.11
CA GLY A 102 -7.66 5.63 12.11
C GLY A 102 -6.74 4.41 12.05
N ASP A 103 -7.11 3.33 12.74
CA ASP A 103 -6.32 2.09 12.76
C ASP A 103 -6.38 1.34 11.40
N ASP A 104 -7.58 1.26 10.81
CA ASP A 104 -7.91 0.54 9.57
C ASP A 104 -8.74 1.40 8.60
N SER A 105 -8.76 2.71 8.83
CA SER A 105 -9.59 3.65 8.10
C SER A 105 -8.92 5.01 7.94
N LEU A 106 -9.42 5.79 6.99
CA LEU A 106 -9.01 7.17 6.77
C LEU A 106 -10.21 8.00 6.39
N ARG A 107 -10.34 9.17 7.03
CA ARG A 107 -11.37 10.15 6.72
C ARG A 107 -10.81 11.30 5.92
N VAL A 108 -11.44 11.59 4.78
CA VAL A 108 -11.11 12.74 3.92
C VAL A 108 -12.19 13.79 4.08
N ILE A 109 -11.80 14.96 4.58
CA ILE A 109 -12.70 16.09 4.82
C ILE A 109 -12.27 17.24 3.90
N ALA A 110 -13.09 17.51 2.88
CA ALA A 110 -12.96 18.65 1.98
C ALA A 110 -14.13 19.65 2.13
N GLU A 111 -15.12 19.35 2.96
CA GLU A 111 -16.20 20.27 3.30
C GLU A 111 -15.64 21.56 3.92
N GLY A 112 -15.99 22.71 3.34
CA GLY A 112 -15.51 24.03 3.78
C GLY A 112 -14.04 24.31 3.47
N CYS A 113 -13.34 23.42 2.79
CA CYS A 113 -11.97 23.64 2.33
C CYS A 113 -11.94 24.39 1.00
N THR A 114 -10.93 25.24 0.81
CA THR A 114 -10.63 25.84 -0.51
C THR A 114 -9.47 25.10 -1.12
N LEU A 115 -9.76 24.26 -2.13
CA LEU A 115 -8.75 23.46 -2.79
C LEU A 115 -7.79 24.31 -3.64
N ARG A 116 -6.51 23.99 -3.57
CA ARG A 116 -5.44 24.62 -4.34
C ARG A 116 -4.77 23.61 -5.26
N SER A 117 -4.19 24.09 -6.35
CA SER A 117 -3.37 23.24 -7.21
C SER A 117 -2.10 22.78 -6.49
N THR A 118 -1.69 21.54 -6.77
CA THR A 118 -0.40 20.98 -6.33
C THR A 118 0.30 20.33 -7.53
N ASN A 119 1.61 20.10 -7.38
CA ASN A 119 2.39 19.34 -8.35
C ASN A 119 2.60 17.91 -7.84
N VAL A 120 2.40 16.93 -8.70
CA VAL A 120 2.77 15.52 -8.43
C VAL A 120 4.14 15.27 -9.06
N LYS A 121 5.03 14.64 -8.30
CA LYS A 121 6.33 14.17 -8.77
C LYS A 121 6.41 12.67 -8.54
N THR A 122 6.84 11.95 -9.56
CA THR A 122 7.20 10.52 -9.53
C THR A 122 8.64 10.34 -9.10
#